data_AF-A0A4V3GVZ5-F1
#
_entry.id   AF-A0A4V3GVZ5-F1
#
_cell.length_a   1.000
_cell.length_b   1.000
_cell.length_c   1.000
_cell.angle_alpha   90.00
_cell.angle_beta   90.00
_cell.angle_gamma   90.00
#
_symmetry.space_group_name_H-M   'P 1'
#
loop_
_entity.id
_entity.type
_entity.pdbx_description
1 polymer ?
#
loop_
_entity_poly.entity_id
_entity_poly.type
_entity_poly.pdbx_seq_one_letter_code
_entity_poly.pdbx_strand_id
1 'polypeptide(L)'
;MGKKIILSITSFFLAIFLLAPVSFANEDLGKKIAAAGKEQLGVPYKWGGTTPSGFDCSGFILYVFNQFNISLPRTSAQQATVGKAVSKSNLLAGDLVFFKTTSSSISHAGIYIGNNQFISATSSKGIKIDSLNDPYYWGSRYVTARRVIEEKAEEPVVPSRVLSDGEYYDVAKNNWAYPAITSLSKQGIINGYAGSLFKPGNTIKRSEVAKMLSETFNLKASKAAPYSDVAKSHWAYGHIAAATEHNFFTGYDGNKFKPDEPITRAEIAALFARVFELKSQNGQATQYNDLPKSHWAYADIQKLTQNEIATGYSDQTFKASKQTSRAEFSQFLYNALQK
;
A
#
# COMPACT_ATOMS: atom_id res chain seq x y z
N MET A 1 6.86 -65.48 -47.25
CA MET A 1 7.51 -64.18 -47.55
C MET A 1 6.55 -63.09 -47.10
N GLY A 2 6.84 -62.14 -46.22
CA GLY A 2 8.05 -61.83 -45.47
C GLY A 2 7.78 -60.54 -44.68
N LYS A 3 7.67 -60.70 -43.36
CA LYS A 3 7.88 -59.75 -42.25
C LYS A 3 7.03 -58.47 -42.13
N LYS A 4 6.21 -58.50 -41.07
CA LYS A 4 5.71 -57.37 -40.27
C LYS A 4 6.90 -56.51 -39.79
N ILE A 5 6.78 -55.18 -39.89
CA ILE A 5 7.66 -54.24 -39.19
C ILE A 5 6.88 -53.65 -38.02
N ILE A 6 7.23 -54.14 -36.83
CA ILE A 6 6.93 -53.55 -35.54
C ILE A 6 8.00 -52.48 -35.32
N LEU A 7 7.63 -51.20 -35.29
CA LEU A 7 8.50 -50.14 -34.81
C LEU A 7 8.09 -49.77 -33.40
N SER A 8 8.82 -50.39 -32.48
CA SER A 8 8.91 -50.04 -31.07
C SER A 8 9.37 -48.59 -30.93
N ILE A 9 8.53 -47.71 -30.39
CA ILE A 9 9.00 -46.41 -29.88
C ILE A 9 9.23 -46.60 -28.38
N THR A 10 10.50 -46.88 -28.09
CA THR A 10 11.09 -46.94 -26.77
C THR A 10 10.85 -45.62 -26.04
N SER A 11 10.41 -45.75 -24.79
CA SER A 11 10.39 -44.70 -23.77
C SER A 11 11.72 -43.92 -23.76
N PHE A 12 11.64 -42.61 -23.97
CA PHE A 12 12.67 -41.68 -23.50
C PHE A 12 11.98 -40.66 -22.59
N PHE A 13 12.02 -40.96 -21.30
CA PHE A 13 11.84 -39.98 -20.23
C PHE A 13 12.89 -38.87 -20.46
N LEU A 14 12.45 -37.69 -20.90
CA LEU A 14 13.23 -36.48 -20.72
C LEU A 14 12.44 -35.54 -19.82
N ALA A 15 12.62 -35.76 -18.52
CA ALA A 15 12.31 -34.78 -17.50
C ALA A 15 13.23 -33.57 -17.72
N ILE A 16 12.79 -32.61 -18.53
CA ILE A 16 13.38 -31.27 -18.53
C ILE A 16 12.75 -30.51 -17.36
N PHE A 17 13.46 -30.58 -16.24
CA PHE A 17 13.41 -29.58 -15.19
C PHE A 17 13.74 -28.22 -15.83
N LEU A 18 12.73 -27.38 -16.08
CA LEU A 18 12.93 -25.95 -16.28
C LEU A 18 12.39 -25.24 -15.04
N LEU A 19 13.29 -25.19 -14.06
CA LEU A 19 13.56 -24.08 -13.15
C LEU A 19 12.38 -23.10 -12.99
N ALA A 20 11.72 -23.19 -11.83
CA ALA A 20 11.23 -21.97 -11.20
C ALA A 20 12.42 -21.00 -11.06
N PRO A 21 12.22 -19.72 -11.38
CA PRO A 21 12.53 -18.75 -10.34
C PRO A 21 11.60 -17.55 -10.43
N VAL A 22 10.59 -17.47 -9.56
CA VAL A 22 10.03 -16.16 -9.21
C VAL A 22 9.74 -16.14 -7.72
N SER A 23 10.79 -15.86 -6.94
CA SER A 23 10.67 -15.00 -5.75
C SER A 23 12.07 -14.48 -5.38
N PHE A 24 12.46 -13.33 -5.94
CA PHE A 24 13.82 -12.79 -5.77
C PHE A 24 13.87 -11.27 -5.50
N ALA A 25 12.76 -10.59 -5.22
CA ALA A 25 12.80 -9.12 -5.09
C ALA A 25 13.11 -8.62 -3.66
N ASN A 26 12.63 -9.30 -2.61
CA ASN A 26 12.90 -8.90 -1.22
C ASN A 26 13.95 -9.73 -0.51
N GLU A 27 14.02 -11.02 -0.83
CA GLU A 27 15.15 -11.85 -0.43
C GLU A 27 16.47 -11.23 -0.90
N ASP A 28 16.44 -10.46 -1.99
CA ASP A 28 17.59 -9.77 -2.58
C ASP A 28 18.07 -8.56 -1.77
N LEU A 29 17.21 -7.66 -1.28
CA LEU A 29 17.68 -6.48 -0.53
C LEU A 29 18.27 -6.85 0.83
N GLY A 30 17.62 -7.75 1.57
CA GLY A 30 18.14 -8.26 2.84
C GLY A 30 19.49 -8.97 2.69
N LYS A 31 19.64 -9.79 1.64
CA LYS A 31 20.91 -10.43 1.26
C LYS A 31 21.97 -9.43 0.83
N LYS A 32 21.62 -8.37 0.09
CA LYS A 32 22.52 -7.28 -0.30
C LYS A 32 23.03 -6.49 0.91
N ILE A 33 22.15 -6.20 1.88
CA ILE A 33 22.55 -5.57 3.15
C ILE A 33 23.50 -6.49 3.93
N ALA A 34 23.19 -7.79 4.00
CA ALA A 34 24.07 -8.76 4.64
C ALA A 34 25.44 -8.86 3.92
N ALA A 35 25.46 -8.77 2.58
CA ALA A 35 26.69 -8.75 1.79
C ALA A 35 27.51 -7.48 2.04
N ALA A 36 26.90 -6.30 2.01
CA ALA A 36 27.54 -5.03 2.33
C ALA A 36 28.10 -5.01 3.76
N GLY A 37 27.40 -5.64 4.72
CA GLY A 37 27.93 -5.86 6.07
C GLY A 37 29.20 -6.72 6.06
N LYS A 38 29.21 -7.82 5.28
CA LYS A 38 30.37 -8.73 5.16
C LYS A 38 31.58 -8.06 4.52
N GLU A 39 31.39 -7.08 3.63
CA GLU A 39 32.50 -6.29 3.06
C GLU A 39 33.27 -5.51 4.12
N GLN A 40 32.67 -5.26 5.29
CA GLN A 40 33.31 -4.55 6.40
C GLN A 40 34.02 -5.48 7.39
N LEU A 41 34.09 -6.79 7.14
CA LEU A 41 34.72 -7.76 8.05
C LEU A 41 36.14 -7.33 8.44
N GLY A 42 36.44 -7.39 9.73
CA GLY A 42 37.74 -7.03 10.29
C GLY A 42 37.97 -5.52 10.50
N VAL A 43 37.09 -4.63 10.03
CA VAL A 43 37.20 -3.20 10.34
C VAL A 43 37.22 -2.99 11.86
N PRO A 44 38.21 -2.25 12.42
CA PRO A 44 38.37 -2.12 13.87
C PRO A 44 37.15 -1.53 14.59
N TYR A 45 36.99 -1.90 15.85
CA TYR A 45 36.02 -1.23 16.72
C TYR A 45 36.52 0.16 17.12
N LYS A 46 35.63 1.16 17.06
CA LYS A 46 35.87 2.51 17.54
C LYS A 46 34.60 3.06 18.18
N TRP A 47 34.64 3.38 19.47
CA TRP A 47 33.51 4.00 20.16
C TRP A 47 33.10 5.29 19.44
N GLY A 48 31.81 5.45 19.12
CA GLY A 48 31.33 6.60 18.36
C GLY A 48 31.60 6.53 16.85
N GLY A 49 32.30 5.51 16.36
CA GLY A 49 32.73 5.37 14.97
C GLY A 49 31.60 5.02 14.00
N THR A 50 31.61 5.62 12.81
CA THR A 50 30.58 5.49 11.76
C THR A 50 31.16 5.34 10.35
N THR A 51 32.46 5.04 10.22
CA THR A 51 33.14 4.93 8.91
C THR A 51 34.07 3.72 8.88
N PRO A 52 34.55 3.27 7.70
CA PRO A 52 35.50 2.16 7.59
C PRO A 52 36.86 2.36 8.30
N SER A 53 37.15 3.55 8.86
CA SER A 53 38.29 3.75 9.76
C SER A 53 38.07 3.20 11.17
N GLY A 54 36.82 2.84 11.49
CA GLY A 54 36.42 2.14 12.70
C GLY A 54 34.96 2.40 13.04
N PHE A 55 34.28 1.36 13.54
CA PHE A 55 32.84 1.40 13.85
C PHE A 55 32.54 1.08 15.31
N ASP A 56 31.49 1.69 15.86
CA ASP A 56 30.71 1.07 16.94
C ASP A 56 29.54 0.27 16.37
N CYS A 57 28.82 -0.48 17.21
CA CYS A 57 27.78 -1.40 16.76
C CYS A 57 26.66 -0.70 15.97
N SER A 58 26.16 0.42 16.48
CA SER A 58 25.11 1.21 15.84
C SER A 58 25.60 2.03 14.66
N GLY A 59 26.86 2.48 14.69
CA GLY A 59 27.50 3.20 13.59
C GLY A 59 27.82 2.31 12.40
N PHE A 60 28.17 1.04 12.64
CA PHE A 60 28.29 0.01 11.60
C PHE A 60 26.95 -0.22 10.89
N ILE A 61 25.88 -0.44 11.65
CA ILE A 61 24.53 -0.62 11.10
C ILE A 61 24.12 0.61 10.29
N LEU A 62 24.29 1.81 10.84
CA LEU A 62 23.97 3.06 10.16
C LEU A 62 24.74 3.20 8.84
N TYR A 63 26.03 2.88 8.82
CA TYR A 63 26.86 2.92 7.62
C TYR A 63 26.35 1.96 6.54
N VAL A 64 26.06 0.70 6.89
CA VAL A 64 25.57 -0.30 5.93
C VAL A 64 24.22 0.12 5.36
N PHE A 65 23.26 0.52 6.21
CA PHE A 65 21.90 0.84 5.78
C PHE A 65 21.81 2.16 4.97
N ASN A 66 22.70 3.12 5.22
CA ASN A 66 22.77 4.35 4.42
C ASN A 66 23.12 4.09 2.95
N GLN A 67 23.87 3.03 2.63
CA GLN A 67 24.16 2.65 1.23
C GLN A 67 22.90 2.27 0.44
N PHE A 68 21.84 1.89 1.16
CA PHE A 68 20.54 1.50 0.61
C PHE A 68 19.47 2.58 0.83
N ASN A 69 19.87 3.82 1.16
CA ASN A 69 19.00 4.95 1.45
C ASN A 69 18.05 4.72 2.65
N ILE A 70 18.40 3.82 3.58
CA ILE A 70 17.62 3.58 4.79
C ILE A 70 18.28 4.34 5.94
N SER A 71 17.64 5.44 6.36
CA SER A 71 18.10 6.26 7.48
C SER A 71 17.73 5.62 8.81
N LEU A 72 18.72 5.39 9.67
CA LEU A 72 18.53 4.84 11.01
C LEU A 72 19.01 5.84 12.08
N PRO A 73 18.39 5.83 13.28
CA PRO A 73 18.90 6.56 14.43
C PRO A 73 20.33 6.17 14.79
N ARG A 74 21.06 7.07 15.44
CA ARG A 74 22.49 6.88 15.73
C ARG A 74 22.79 5.78 16.75
N THR A 75 21.89 5.53 17.71
CA THR A 75 22.16 4.63 18.84
C THR A 75 21.43 3.30 18.72
N SER A 76 22.02 2.23 19.25
CA SER A 76 21.41 0.88 19.25
C SER A 76 20.05 0.85 19.97
N ALA A 77 19.90 1.62 21.05
CA ALA A 77 18.64 1.74 21.77
C ALA A 77 17.53 2.37 20.92
N GLN A 78 17.83 3.43 20.15
CA GLN A 78 16.87 4.05 19.23
C GLN A 78 16.61 3.19 17.99
N GLN A 79 17.64 2.51 17.47
CA GLN A 79 17.47 1.56 16.36
C GLN A 79 16.51 0.42 16.76
N ALA A 80 16.49 0.03 18.02
CA ALA A 80 15.57 -0.98 18.54
C ALA A 80 14.11 -0.52 18.66
N THR A 81 13.78 0.75 18.37
CA THR A 81 12.41 1.28 18.38
C THR A 81 11.85 1.56 16.99
N VAL A 82 12.64 1.40 15.93
CA VAL A 82 12.19 1.64 14.54
C VAL A 82 11.92 0.34 13.80
N GLY A 83 11.03 0.38 12.81
CA GLY A 83 10.61 -0.80 12.05
C GLY A 83 9.66 -1.73 12.80
N LYS A 84 9.36 -2.87 12.18
CA LYS A 84 8.44 -3.90 12.71
C LYS A 84 9.18 -4.84 13.65
N ALA A 85 8.55 -5.20 14.78
CA ALA A 85 9.07 -6.25 15.66
C ALA A 85 9.07 -7.61 14.93
N VAL A 86 10.15 -8.38 15.07
CA VAL A 86 10.27 -9.72 14.49
C VAL A 86 10.61 -10.73 15.58
N SER A 87 9.93 -11.88 15.57
CA SER A 87 10.28 -12.99 16.45
C SER A 87 11.59 -13.65 15.98
N LYS A 88 12.35 -14.24 16.91
CA LYS A 88 13.63 -14.89 16.59
C LYS A 88 13.49 -15.99 15.52
N SER A 89 12.34 -16.68 15.47
CA SER A 89 12.03 -17.73 14.49
C SER A 89 11.79 -17.20 13.07
N ASN A 90 11.45 -15.92 12.93
CA ASN A 90 11.01 -15.31 11.68
C ASN A 90 12.07 -14.34 11.12
N LEU A 91 13.31 -14.45 11.61
CA LEU A 91 14.42 -13.60 11.18
C LEU A 91 14.77 -13.87 9.71
N LEU A 92 14.88 -12.79 8.95
CA LEU A 92 15.35 -12.75 7.57
C LEU A 92 16.63 -11.93 7.48
N ALA A 93 17.49 -12.26 6.52
CA ALA A 93 18.73 -11.49 6.29
C ALA A 93 18.41 -10.00 6.16
N GLY A 94 19.20 -9.15 6.81
CA GLY A 94 18.94 -7.71 6.90
C GLY A 94 18.09 -7.28 8.10
N ASP A 95 17.50 -8.19 8.86
CA ASP A 95 16.87 -7.81 10.14
C ASP A 95 17.93 -7.33 11.14
N LEU A 96 17.59 -6.32 11.93
CA LEU A 96 18.43 -5.83 13.03
C LEU A 96 18.20 -6.69 14.27
N VAL A 97 19.25 -7.13 14.94
CA VAL A 97 19.21 -7.91 16.17
C VAL A 97 19.85 -7.15 17.33
N PHE A 98 19.25 -7.23 18.50
CA PHE A 98 19.61 -6.38 19.64
C PHE A 98 19.88 -7.19 20.91
N PHE A 99 20.87 -6.74 21.69
CA PHE A 99 21.41 -7.48 22.83
C PHE A 99 21.66 -6.61 24.06
N LYS A 100 21.69 -7.26 25.22
CA LYS A 100 22.16 -6.70 26.51
C LYS A 100 23.54 -7.28 26.82
N THR A 101 24.61 -6.55 26.50
CA THR A 101 26.00 -7.02 26.69
C THR A 101 26.69 -6.37 27.88
N THR A 102 26.43 -5.08 28.12
CA THR A 102 27.11 -4.27 29.15
C THR A 102 26.17 -3.52 30.07
N SER A 103 24.86 -3.47 29.77
CA SER A 103 23.85 -2.78 30.58
C SER A 103 22.55 -3.59 30.71
N SER A 104 21.66 -3.14 31.60
CA SER A 104 20.31 -3.70 31.77
C SER A 104 19.38 -3.37 30.59
N SER A 105 19.77 -2.41 29.75
CA SER A 105 19.09 -1.98 28.52
C SER A 105 19.86 -2.43 27.28
N ILE A 106 19.28 -2.19 26.10
CA ILE A 106 19.93 -2.52 24.82
C ILE A 106 21.27 -1.77 24.74
N SER A 107 22.36 -2.53 24.71
CA SER A 107 23.74 -2.04 24.72
C SER A 107 24.52 -2.45 23.47
N HIS A 108 23.99 -3.38 22.67
CA HIS A 108 24.62 -3.85 21.45
C HIS A 108 23.60 -4.19 20.36
N ALA A 109 24.04 -4.11 19.11
CA ALA A 109 23.22 -4.40 17.95
C ALA A 109 24.05 -5.03 16.83
N GLY A 110 23.40 -5.76 15.92
CA GLY A 110 23.99 -6.28 14.70
C GLY A 110 22.96 -6.52 13.60
N ILE A 111 23.43 -6.99 12.46
CA ILE A 111 22.61 -7.32 11.28
C ILE A 111 22.52 -8.84 11.18
N TYR A 112 21.33 -9.42 11.15
CA TYR A 112 21.14 -10.84 10.88
C TYR A 112 21.49 -11.14 9.43
N ILE A 113 22.26 -12.21 9.19
CA ILE A 113 22.78 -12.55 7.85
C ILE A 113 22.32 -13.93 7.37
N GLY A 114 21.32 -14.53 8.03
CA GLY A 114 20.82 -15.88 7.76
C GLY A 114 21.55 -16.97 8.57
N ASN A 115 21.07 -18.21 8.48
CA ASN A 115 21.69 -19.40 9.09
C ASN A 115 22.05 -19.25 10.58
N ASN A 116 21.17 -18.59 11.36
CA ASN A 116 21.41 -18.32 12.78
C ASN A 116 22.65 -17.45 13.06
N GLN A 117 23.13 -16.70 12.06
CA GLN A 117 24.30 -15.84 12.17
C GLN A 117 23.93 -14.36 12.08
N PHE A 118 24.71 -13.53 12.75
CA PHE A 118 24.62 -12.08 12.66
C PHE A 118 26.03 -11.47 12.62
N ILE A 119 26.13 -10.27 12.05
CA ILE A 119 27.37 -9.50 11.94
C ILE A 119 27.29 -8.22 12.76
N SER A 120 28.33 -7.91 13.53
CA SER A 120 28.37 -6.71 14.39
C SER A 120 29.79 -6.25 14.70
N ALA A 121 29.93 -5.02 15.23
CA ALA A 121 31.22 -4.48 15.67
C ALA A 121 31.59 -4.95 17.08
N THR A 122 32.58 -5.84 17.20
CA THR A 122 33.06 -6.38 18.48
C THR A 122 34.31 -5.64 18.95
N SER A 123 34.41 -5.38 20.26
CA SER A 123 35.51 -4.59 20.83
C SER A 123 36.91 -5.19 20.64
N SER A 124 37.01 -6.52 20.48
CA SER A 124 38.29 -7.23 20.38
C SER A 124 38.63 -7.73 18.97
N LYS A 125 37.65 -7.91 18.08
CA LYS A 125 37.85 -8.51 16.75
C LYS A 125 37.31 -7.65 15.61
N GLY A 126 36.89 -6.42 15.90
CA GLY A 126 36.28 -5.53 14.90
C GLY A 126 34.94 -6.07 14.41
N ILE A 127 34.56 -5.74 13.17
CA ILE A 127 33.37 -6.32 12.53
C ILE A 127 33.55 -7.83 12.37
N LYS A 128 32.68 -8.60 13.00
CA LYS A 128 32.76 -10.06 13.06
C LYS A 128 31.38 -10.70 12.96
N ILE A 129 31.35 -11.92 12.42
CA ILE A 129 30.18 -12.80 12.41
C ILE A 129 30.17 -13.68 13.66
N ASP A 130 28.98 -13.80 14.27
CA ASP A 130 28.70 -14.60 15.45
C ASP A 130 27.38 -15.37 15.29
N SER A 131 27.19 -16.40 16.11
CA SER A 131 25.96 -17.19 16.16
C SER A 131 24.97 -16.61 17.17
N LEU A 132 23.71 -16.45 16.78
CA LEU A 132 22.63 -16.00 17.67
C LEU A 132 22.25 -17.01 18.76
N ASN A 133 22.62 -18.28 18.59
CA ASN A 133 22.41 -19.35 19.57
C ASN A 133 23.74 -19.83 20.16
N ASP A 134 24.79 -19.02 20.06
CA ASP A 134 26.02 -19.29 20.81
C ASP A 134 25.68 -19.45 22.31
N PRO A 135 25.92 -20.64 22.89
CA PRO A 135 25.54 -20.91 24.28
C PRO A 135 26.42 -20.15 25.28
N TYR A 136 27.58 -19.62 24.86
CA TYR A 136 28.57 -19.03 25.76
C TYR A 136 28.35 -17.54 26.00
N TYR A 137 28.01 -16.78 24.95
CA TYR A 137 27.90 -15.32 25.06
C TYR A 137 26.62 -14.75 24.47
N TRP A 138 26.35 -15.00 23.19
CA TRP A 138 25.28 -14.26 22.49
C TRP A 138 23.86 -14.76 22.78
N GLY A 139 23.69 -16.08 22.96
CA GLY A 139 22.38 -16.70 23.11
C GLY A 139 21.58 -16.14 24.29
N SER A 140 22.21 -16.03 25.46
CA SER A 140 21.59 -15.50 26.68
C SER A 140 21.41 -13.98 26.69
N ARG A 141 22.03 -13.26 25.75
CA ARG A 141 22.03 -11.79 25.67
C ARG A 141 21.08 -11.23 24.61
N TYR A 142 20.55 -12.09 23.74
CA TYR A 142 19.57 -11.70 22.72
C TYR A 142 18.29 -11.17 23.38
N VAL A 143 17.79 -10.04 22.88
CA VAL A 143 16.59 -9.39 23.44
C VAL A 143 15.46 -9.32 22.43
N THR A 144 15.71 -8.74 21.26
CA THR A 144 14.67 -8.48 20.26
C THR A 144 15.28 -8.29 18.87
N ALA A 145 14.42 -8.22 17.86
CA ALA A 145 14.79 -7.90 16.50
C ALA A 145 13.80 -6.96 15.83
N ARG A 146 14.31 -6.18 14.85
CA ARG A 146 13.53 -5.22 14.07
C ARG A 146 13.77 -5.41 12.58
N ARG A 147 12.68 -5.44 11.82
CA ARG A 147 12.69 -5.34 10.36
C ARG A 147 12.42 -3.90 9.96
N VAL A 148 13.44 -3.25 9.43
CA VAL A 148 13.40 -1.84 8.98
C VAL A 148 13.35 -1.71 7.45
N ILE A 149 13.41 -2.84 6.76
CA ILE A 149 13.22 -2.96 5.31
C ILE A 149 11.75 -3.30 5.10
N GLU A 150 11.04 -2.52 4.27
CA GLU A 150 9.68 -2.87 3.89
C GLU A 150 9.69 -4.19 3.12
N GLU A 151 8.92 -5.17 3.59
CA GLU A 151 8.52 -6.27 2.72
C GLU A 151 7.61 -5.69 1.64
N LYS A 152 8.08 -5.57 0.39
CA LYS A 152 7.17 -5.81 -0.74
C LYS A 152 6.63 -7.23 -0.61
N ALA A 153 5.51 -7.43 0.07
CA ALA A 153 4.88 -8.73 0.22
C ALA A 153 5.00 -9.50 -1.11
N GLU A 154 5.55 -10.72 -1.07
CA GLU A 154 5.57 -11.59 -2.24
C GLU A 154 4.12 -11.75 -2.67
N GLU A 155 3.76 -11.19 -3.83
CA GLU A 155 2.46 -11.43 -4.40
C GLU A 155 2.35 -12.91 -4.75
N PRO A 156 1.21 -13.56 -4.46
CA PRO A 156 1.02 -14.96 -4.78
C PRO A 156 1.30 -15.19 -6.27
N VAL A 157 1.91 -16.32 -6.61
CA VAL A 157 2.05 -16.78 -8.00
C VAL A 157 0.64 -17.05 -8.55
N VAL A 158 -0.01 -16.01 -9.09
CA VAL A 158 -1.23 -16.11 -9.88
C VAL A 158 -0.76 -16.20 -11.34
N PRO A 159 -1.29 -17.12 -12.18
CA PRO A 159 -0.97 -17.11 -13.60
C PRO A 159 -1.17 -15.70 -14.14
N SER A 160 -0.11 -15.13 -14.71
CA SER A 160 -0.03 -13.75 -15.18
C SER A 160 -1.14 -13.45 -16.17
N ARG A 161 -2.29 -12.98 -15.65
CA ARG A 161 -3.30 -12.33 -16.47
C ARG A 161 -2.62 -11.11 -17.09
N VAL A 162 -2.43 -11.15 -18.40
CA VAL A 162 -2.07 -9.95 -19.16
C VAL A 162 -3.23 -8.98 -18.99
N LEU A 163 -2.98 -7.84 -18.34
CA LEU A 163 -3.97 -6.78 -18.18
C LEU A 163 -4.19 -6.12 -19.55
N SER A 164 -5.45 -6.02 -19.95
CA SER A 164 -5.84 -5.12 -21.04
C SER A 164 -5.94 -3.68 -20.53
N ASP A 165 -6.01 -2.71 -21.44
CA ASP A 165 -6.15 -1.30 -21.09
C ASP A 165 -7.27 -1.07 -20.08
N GLY A 166 -6.96 -0.31 -19.03
CA GLY A 166 -7.86 0.01 -17.93
C GLY A 166 -8.15 -1.14 -16.95
N GLU A 167 -7.60 -2.34 -17.14
CA GLU A 167 -7.71 -3.43 -16.17
C GLU A 167 -6.73 -3.27 -14.99
N TYR A 168 -7.08 -3.90 -13.86
CA TYR A 168 -6.28 -3.93 -12.63
C TYR A 168 -6.21 -5.38 -12.10
N TYR A 169 -5.09 -5.74 -11.46
CA TYR A 169 -4.87 -7.11 -10.98
C TYR A 169 -5.84 -7.52 -9.88
N ASP A 170 -6.26 -6.58 -9.04
CA ASP A 170 -7.18 -6.78 -7.91
C ASP A 170 -8.65 -6.53 -8.26
N VAL A 171 -8.98 -6.43 -9.55
CA VAL A 171 -10.36 -6.35 -10.05
C VAL A 171 -10.63 -7.52 -10.99
N ALA A 172 -11.18 -8.59 -10.42
CA ALA A 172 -11.58 -9.78 -11.17
C ALA A 172 -12.68 -9.45 -12.21
N LYS A 173 -12.68 -10.14 -13.37
CA LYS A 173 -13.67 -9.90 -14.45
C LYS A 173 -15.13 -10.11 -14.02
N ASN A 174 -15.37 -10.93 -13.01
CA ASN A 174 -16.68 -11.18 -12.43
C ASN A 174 -17.04 -10.24 -11.27
N ASN A 175 -16.17 -9.27 -10.94
CA ASN A 175 -16.49 -8.24 -9.96
C ASN A 175 -17.61 -7.35 -10.52
N TRP A 176 -18.62 -7.05 -9.71
CA TRP A 176 -19.78 -6.25 -10.11
C TRP A 176 -19.42 -4.85 -10.65
N ALA A 177 -18.35 -4.24 -10.15
CA ALA A 177 -17.87 -2.92 -10.58
C ALA A 177 -16.87 -3.00 -11.74
N TYR A 178 -16.54 -4.20 -12.24
CA TYR A 178 -15.53 -4.40 -13.27
C TYR A 178 -15.80 -3.57 -14.54
N PRO A 179 -17.02 -3.56 -15.13
CA PRO A 179 -17.29 -2.77 -16.33
C PRO A 179 -17.09 -1.26 -16.11
N ALA A 180 -17.57 -0.76 -14.97
CA ALA A 180 -17.43 0.66 -14.61
C ALA A 180 -15.97 1.05 -14.42
N ILE A 181 -15.22 0.29 -13.61
CA ILE A 181 -13.82 0.58 -13.32
C ILE A 181 -12.98 0.56 -14.60
N THR A 182 -13.12 -0.49 -15.42
CA THR A 182 -12.34 -0.61 -16.64
C THR A 182 -12.69 0.45 -17.69
N SER A 183 -13.98 0.78 -17.85
CA SER A 183 -14.41 1.83 -18.80
C SER A 183 -13.89 3.21 -18.41
N LEU A 184 -14.05 3.60 -17.14
CA LEU A 184 -13.57 4.88 -16.66
C LEU A 184 -12.03 4.96 -16.69
N SER A 185 -11.35 3.85 -16.42
CA SER A 185 -9.89 3.76 -16.45
C SER A 185 -9.35 3.92 -17.87
N LYS A 186 -9.98 3.27 -18.87
CA LYS A 186 -9.66 3.45 -20.30
C LYS A 186 -9.81 4.90 -20.78
N GLN A 187 -10.75 5.63 -20.18
CA GLN A 187 -10.98 7.05 -20.48
C GLN A 187 -10.01 7.98 -19.74
N GLY A 188 -9.15 7.45 -18.88
CA GLY A 188 -8.25 8.24 -18.03
C GLY A 188 -8.94 8.99 -16.88
N ILE A 189 -10.24 8.73 -16.65
CA ILE A 189 -11.04 9.39 -15.61
C ILE A 189 -10.66 8.89 -14.22
N ILE A 190 -10.36 7.59 -14.10
CA ILE A 190 -9.92 6.98 -12.86
C ILE A 190 -8.57 6.33 -13.04
N ASN A 191 -7.74 6.45 -12.01
CA ASN A 191 -6.41 5.90 -11.97
C ASN A 191 -6.26 4.94 -10.79
N GLY A 192 -5.45 3.91 -10.97
CA GLY A 192 -5.05 2.99 -9.90
C GLY A 192 -3.83 3.48 -9.14
N TYR A 193 -3.35 2.60 -8.28
CA TYR A 193 -2.13 2.73 -7.52
C TYR A 193 -0.97 2.03 -8.23
N ALA A 194 0.24 2.22 -7.71
CA ALA A 194 1.42 1.47 -8.15
C ALA A 194 1.15 -0.05 -8.17
N GLY A 195 1.70 -0.72 -9.19
CA GLY A 195 1.49 -2.16 -9.41
C GLY A 195 0.18 -2.52 -10.12
N SER A 196 -0.47 -1.57 -10.79
CA SER A 196 -1.76 -1.79 -11.48
C SER A 196 -2.84 -2.35 -10.55
N LEU A 197 -2.93 -1.77 -9.35
CA LEU A 197 -3.94 -2.09 -8.34
C LEU A 197 -5.00 -0.98 -8.27
N PHE A 198 -6.28 -1.34 -8.19
CA PHE A 198 -7.37 -0.39 -8.06
C PHE A 198 -7.83 -0.20 -6.61
N LYS A 199 -7.69 -1.23 -5.77
CA LYS A 199 -8.17 -1.33 -4.39
C LYS A 199 -9.68 -1.06 -4.26
N PRO A 200 -10.54 -1.87 -4.93
CA PRO A 200 -11.98 -1.60 -5.03
C PRO A 200 -12.71 -1.50 -3.68
N GLY A 201 -12.22 -2.21 -2.67
CA GLY A 201 -12.80 -2.22 -1.32
C GLY A 201 -12.39 -1.05 -0.42
N ASN A 202 -11.34 -0.30 -0.80
CA ASN A 202 -10.89 0.83 0.02
C ASN A 202 -11.92 1.95 0.00
N THR A 203 -12.10 2.62 1.14
CA THR A 203 -12.92 3.83 1.22
C THR A 203 -12.25 4.96 0.46
N ILE A 204 -13.06 5.74 -0.26
CA ILE A 204 -12.56 6.85 -1.08
C ILE A 204 -12.55 8.15 -0.28
N LYS A 205 -11.44 8.89 -0.39
CA LYS A 205 -11.27 10.19 0.27
C LYS A 205 -11.91 11.31 -0.53
N ARG A 206 -12.25 12.40 0.15
CA ARG A 206 -12.81 13.61 -0.49
C ARG A 206 -11.87 14.23 -1.53
N SER A 207 -10.56 14.24 -1.26
CA SER A 207 -9.55 14.70 -2.22
C SER A 207 -9.48 13.85 -3.49
N GLU A 208 -9.62 12.54 -3.36
CA GLU A 208 -9.66 11.61 -4.51
C GLU A 208 -10.90 11.87 -5.36
N VAL A 209 -12.06 12.07 -4.75
CA VAL A 209 -13.29 12.44 -5.47
C VAL A 209 -13.15 13.77 -6.20
N ALA A 210 -12.57 14.79 -5.55
CA ALA A 210 -12.33 16.08 -6.20
C ALA A 210 -11.42 15.95 -7.42
N LYS A 211 -10.34 15.17 -7.30
CA LYS A 211 -9.48 14.83 -8.44
C LYS A 211 -10.29 14.17 -9.56
N MET A 212 -10.98 13.07 -9.28
CA MET A 212 -11.71 12.31 -10.29
C MET A 212 -12.75 13.16 -11.02
N LEU A 213 -13.53 13.97 -10.30
CA LEU A 213 -14.51 14.87 -10.93
C LEU A 213 -13.84 15.99 -11.73
N SER A 214 -12.80 16.61 -11.19
CA SER A 214 -12.09 17.66 -11.96
C SER A 214 -11.44 17.11 -13.24
N GLU A 215 -10.93 15.88 -13.23
CA GLU A 215 -10.42 15.21 -14.43
C GLU A 215 -11.56 14.85 -15.40
N THR A 216 -12.67 14.31 -14.88
CA THR A 216 -13.88 13.97 -15.66
C THR A 216 -14.38 15.17 -16.48
N PHE A 217 -14.46 16.34 -15.85
CA PHE A 217 -14.99 17.55 -16.48
C PHE A 217 -13.89 18.50 -16.99
N ASN A 218 -12.63 18.06 -17.00
CA ASN A 218 -11.46 18.85 -17.42
C ASN A 218 -11.41 20.25 -16.78
N LEU A 219 -11.71 20.31 -15.48
CA LEU A 219 -11.78 21.55 -14.72
C LEU A 219 -10.38 22.08 -14.41
N LYS A 220 -10.22 23.39 -14.47
CA LYS A 220 -9.00 24.10 -14.09
C LYS A 220 -9.36 25.22 -13.13
N ALA A 221 -8.64 25.29 -12.02
CA ALA A 221 -8.84 26.35 -11.05
C ALA A 221 -8.29 27.67 -11.58
N SER A 222 -9.10 28.73 -11.50
CA SER A 222 -8.62 30.11 -11.67
C SER A 222 -8.37 30.78 -10.31
N LYS A 223 -8.98 30.25 -9.25
CA LYS A 223 -8.88 30.74 -7.87
C LYS A 223 -8.23 29.72 -6.94
N ALA A 224 -7.72 30.21 -5.82
CA ALA A 224 -7.23 29.37 -4.73
C ALA A 224 -8.40 28.62 -4.05
N ALA A 225 -8.14 27.42 -3.54
CA ALA A 225 -9.11 26.70 -2.71
C ALA A 225 -9.43 27.54 -1.46
N PRO A 226 -10.72 27.78 -1.12
CA PRO A 226 -11.11 28.66 -0.02
C PRO A 226 -11.05 27.98 1.36
N TYR A 227 -10.35 26.86 1.48
CA TYR A 227 -10.39 26.00 2.68
C TYR A 227 -9.13 26.14 3.52
N SER A 228 -9.32 26.26 4.82
CA SER A 228 -8.25 26.45 5.81
C SER A 228 -7.41 25.20 6.06
N ASP A 229 -7.96 24.02 5.79
CA ASP A 229 -7.35 22.71 6.04
C ASP A 229 -6.77 22.05 4.78
N VAL A 230 -6.65 22.80 3.67
CA VAL A 230 -6.04 22.33 2.42
C VAL A 230 -4.77 23.13 2.15
N ALA A 231 -3.63 22.58 2.54
CA ALA A 231 -2.33 23.19 2.27
C ALA A 231 -2.08 23.29 0.75
N LYS A 232 -1.44 24.38 0.29
CA LYS A 232 -1.05 24.56 -1.13
C LYS A 232 -0.17 23.44 -1.68
N SER A 233 0.59 22.77 -0.81
CA SER A 233 1.43 21.62 -1.13
C SER A 233 0.68 20.29 -1.21
N HIS A 234 -0.60 20.25 -0.81
CA HIS A 234 -1.40 19.04 -0.89
C HIS A 234 -1.57 18.65 -2.37
N TRP A 235 -1.32 17.38 -2.71
CA TRP A 235 -1.34 16.89 -4.10
C TRP A 235 -2.66 17.17 -4.84
N ALA A 236 -3.78 17.20 -4.10
CA ALA A 236 -5.10 17.50 -4.66
C ALA A 236 -5.47 18.99 -4.66
N TYR A 237 -4.59 19.91 -4.26
CA TYR A 237 -4.94 21.31 -4.04
C TYR A 237 -5.61 21.95 -5.27
N GLY A 238 -5.01 21.80 -6.45
CA GLY A 238 -5.57 22.35 -7.70
C GLY A 238 -6.91 21.73 -8.08
N HIS A 239 -7.07 20.43 -7.87
CA HIS A 239 -8.32 19.71 -8.14
C HIS A 239 -9.45 20.13 -7.19
N ILE A 240 -9.13 20.28 -5.90
CA ILE A 240 -10.07 20.77 -4.89
C ILE A 240 -10.51 22.20 -5.23
N ALA A 241 -9.55 23.07 -5.57
CA ALA A 241 -9.85 24.45 -5.97
C ALA A 241 -10.78 24.50 -7.19
N ALA A 242 -10.48 23.71 -8.24
CA ALA A 242 -11.27 23.68 -9.46
C ALA A 242 -12.69 23.15 -9.20
N ALA A 243 -12.82 22.02 -8.51
CA ALA A 243 -14.11 21.43 -8.22
C ALA A 243 -14.98 22.36 -7.34
N THR A 244 -14.38 23.07 -6.38
CA THR A 244 -15.10 24.06 -5.57
C THR A 244 -15.51 25.29 -6.36
N GLU A 245 -14.66 25.80 -7.26
CA GLU A 245 -14.98 26.93 -8.13
C GLU A 245 -16.17 26.65 -9.06
N HIS A 246 -16.33 25.39 -9.49
CA HIS A 246 -17.48 24.90 -10.25
C HIS A 246 -18.67 24.47 -9.37
N ASN A 247 -18.66 24.83 -8.08
CA ASN A 247 -19.68 24.51 -7.09
C ASN A 247 -19.88 23.01 -6.81
N PHE A 248 -18.98 22.11 -7.23
CA PHE A 248 -19.16 20.68 -6.94
C PHE A 248 -19.06 20.41 -5.44
N PHE A 249 -18.13 21.08 -4.76
CA PHE A 249 -17.95 21.01 -3.32
C PHE A 249 -18.23 22.34 -2.63
N THR A 250 -19.04 22.29 -1.58
CA THR A 250 -19.36 23.46 -0.73
C THR A 250 -18.52 23.52 0.55
N GLY A 251 -17.79 22.45 0.88
CA GLY A 251 -17.05 22.32 2.15
C GLY A 251 -17.94 22.02 3.35
N TYR A 252 -17.35 22.11 4.53
CA TYR A 252 -17.99 22.00 5.84
C TYR A 252 -17.84 23.30 6.62
N ASP A 253 -18.54 23.38 7.75
CA ASP A 253 -18.42 24.46 8.72
C ASP A 253 -16.97 24.79 9.07
N GLY A 254 -16.71 26.09 9.26
CA GLY A 254 -15.38 26.60 9.57
C GLY A 254 -14.42 26.60 8.38
N ASN A 255 -14.93 26.70 7.15
CA ASN A 255 -14.15 26.73 5.91
C ASN A 255 -13.21 25.50 5.79
N LYS A 256 -13.75 24.31 6.03
CA LYS A 256 -12.99 23.05 5.95
C LYS A 256 -13.40 22.21 4.75
N PHE A 257 -12.45 21.55 4.11
CA PHE A 257 -12.69 20.57 3.07
C PHE A 257 -12.59 19.13 3.56
N LYS A 258 -11.74 18.85 4.56
CA LYS A 258 -11.38 17.52 5.05
C LYS A 258 -10.82 16.60 3.95
N PRO A 259 -9.69 16.96 3.31
CA PRO A 259 -9.21 16.28 2.10
C PRO A 259 -8.89 14.81 2.29
N ASP A 260 -8.42 14.42 3.47
CA ASP A 260 -7.99 13.05 3.78
C ASP A 260 -9.07 12.19 4.44
N GLU A 261 -10.24 12.76 4.72
CA GLU A 261 -11.35 12.02 5.30
C GLU A 261 -12.14 11.25 4.22
N PRO A 262 -12.62 10.03 4.53
CA PRO A 262 -13.55 9.31 3.67
C PRO A 262 -14.87 10.06 3.47
N ILE A 263 -15.48 9.88 2.30
CA ILE A 263 -16.79 10.46 1.98
C ILE A 263 -17.93 9.44 2.12
N THR A 264 -19.04 9.86 2.71
CA THR A 264 -20.21 9.00 2.93
C THR A 264 -21.11 8.89 1.70
N ARG A 265 -21.98 7.87 1.68
CA ARG A 265 -22.97 7.68 0.60
C ARG A 265 -23.93 8.86 0.47
N ALA A 266 -24.35 9.46 1.59
CA ALA A 266 -25.21 10.65 1.59
C ALA A 266 -24.50 11.87 0.97
N GLU A 267 -23.23 12.08 1.29
CA GLU A 267 -22.43 13.17 0.72
C GLU A 267 -22.18 12.97 -0.77
N ILE A 268 -21.94 11.72 -1.21
CA ILE A 268 -21.88 11.40 -2.63
C ILE A 268 -23.20 11.68 -3.33
N ALA A 269 -24.35 11.36 -2.71
CA ALA A 269 -25.65 11.68 -3.29
C ALA A 269 -25.86 13.19 -3.48
N ALA A 270 -25.59 13.99 -2.44
CA ALA A 270 -25.67 15.44 -2.52
C ALA A 270 -24.68 16.03 -3.54
N LEU A 271 -23.47 15.45 -3.63
CA LEU A 271 -22.47 15.82 -4.62
C LEU A 271 -22.97 15.53 -6.04
N PHE A 272 -23.43 14.32 -6.32
CA PHE A 272 -23.88 13.91 -7.65
C PHE A 272 -25.14 14.63 -8.09
N ALA A 273 -26.10 14.82 -7.18
CA ALA A 273 -27.30 15.62 -7.45
C ALA A 273 -26.96 17.04 -7.92
N ARG A 274 -25.88 17.60 -7.38
CA ARG A 274 -25.38 18.93 -7.76
C ARG A 274 -24.57 18.91 -9.05
N VAL A 275 -23.59 18.01 -9.16
CA VAL A 275 -22.66 17.91 -10.29
C VAL A 275 -23.38 17.58 -11.60
N PHE A 276 -24.35 16.67 -11.55
CA PHE A 276 -25.11 16.20 -12.71
C PHE A 276 -26.48 16.86 -12.82
N GLU A 277 -26.75 17.90 -12.01
CA GLU A 277 -28.01 18.65 -11.98
C GLU A 277 -29.25 17.74 -11.97
N LEU A 278 -29.20 16.68 -11.15
CA LEU A 278 -30.19 15.61 -11.20
C LEU A 278 -31.59 16.14 -10.86
N LYS A 279 -32.54 15.78 -11.71
CA LYS A 279 -33.95 16.09 -11.52
C LYS A 279 -34.66 14.94 -10.82
N SER A 280 -35.65 15.28 -9.99
CA SER A 280 -36.59 14.28 -9.50
C SER A 280 -37.37 13.72 -10.67
N GLN A 281 -37.48 12.40 -10.75
CA GLN A 281 -38.26 11.74 -11.78
C GLN A 281 -39.72 11.60 -11.31
N ASN A 282 -40.65 11.58 -12.26
CA ASN A 282 -42.06 11.29 -12.01
C ASN A 282 -42.20 9.80 -11.63
N GLY A 283 -41.96 9.50 -10.35
CA GLY A 283 -41.98 8.15 -9.82
C GLY A 283 -42.11 8.17 -8.30
N GLN A 284 -42.64 7.08 -7.74
CA GLN A 284 -42.76 6.95 -6.29
C GLN A 284 -41.35 6.94 -5.66
N ALA A 285 -41.18 7.74 -4.59
CA ALA A 285 -39.94 7.76 -3.83
C ALA A 285 -39.59 6.35 -3.33
N THR A 286 -38.35 5.92 -3.55
CA THR A 286 -37.84 4.64 -3.06
C THR A 286 -37.88 4.66 -1.53
N GLN A 287 -38.51 3.65 -0.94
CA GLN A 287 -38.58 3.52 0.52
C GLN A 287 -37.32 2.81 1.01
N TYR A 288 -36.67 3.40 2.01
CA TYR A 288 -35.55 2.78 2.73
C TYR A 288 -35.82 2.82 4.23
N ASN A 289 -35.55 1.71 4.91
CA ASN A 289 -35.81 1.54 6.33
C ASN A 289 -34.97 2.48 7.21
N ASP A 290 -33.82 2.92 6.73
CA ASP A 290 -32.86 3.76 7.45
C ASP A 290 -32.81 5.21 6.93
N LEU A 291 -33.77 5.62 6.09
CA LEU A 291 -33.76 6.95 5.48
C LEU A 291 -35.07 7.73 5.78
N PRO A 292 -35.17 8.38 6.95
CA PRO A 292 -36.32 9.22 7.26
C PRO A 292 -36.37 10.45 6.34
N LYS A 293 -37.59 10.96 6.05
CA LYS A 293 -37.79 12.19 5.24
C LYS A 293 -37.09 13.43 5.80
N SER A 294 -36.80 13.44 7.10
CA SER A 294 -36.06 14.51 7.78
C SER A 294 -34.54 14.43 7.58
N HIS A 295 -34.02 13.36 7.00
CA HIS A 295 -32.59 13.24 6.73
C HIS A 295 -32.14 14.32 5.74
N TRP A 296 -31.05 15.03 6.04
CA TRP A 296 -30.59 16.19 5.27
C TRP A 296 -30.36 15.89 3.78
N ALA A 297 -29.88 14.68 3.46
CA ALA A 297 -29.65 14.23 2.08
C ALA A 297 -30.85 13.50 1.46
N TYR A 298 -32.03 13.47 2.10
CA TYR A 298 -33.17 12.67 1.64
C TYR A 298 -33.51 12.95 0.17
N ALA A 299 -33.69 14.22 -0.19
CA ALA A 299 -34.07 14.61 -1.54
C ALA A 299 -33.00 14.24 -2.59
N ASP A 300 -31.72 14.41 -2.26
CA ASP A 300 -30.62 14.10 -3.16
C ASP A 300 -30.41 12.60 -3.34
N ILE A 301 -30.61 11.82 -2.27
CA ILE A 301 -30.62 10.35 -2.35
C ILE A 301 -31.75 9.87 -3.26
N GLN A 302 -32.96 10.44 -3.13
CA GLN A 302 -34.08 10.10 -4.01
C GLN A 302 -33.78 10.42 -5.49
N LYS A 303 -33.18 11.58 -5.77
CA LYS A 303 -32.75 11.91 -7.14
C LYS A 303 -31.73 10.90 -7.66
N LEU A 304 -30.74 10.53 -6.84
CA LEU A 304 -29.71 9.60 -7.24
C LEU A 304 -30.28 8.21 -7.59
N THR A 305 -31.25 7.74 -6.81
CA THR A 305 -31.85 6.41 -7.01
C THR A 305 -32.87 6.39 -8.14
N GLN A 306 -33.68 7.45 -8.26
CA GLN A 306 -34.65 7.63 -9.35
C GLN A 306 -33.97 7.76 -10.73
N ASN A 307 -32.76 8.32 -10.77
CA ASN A 307 -31.94 8.37 -11.98
C ASN A 307 -31.04 7.12 -12.14
N GLU A 308 -31.29 6.05 -11.40
CA GLU A 308 -30.57 4.75 -11.51
C GLU A 308 -29.04 4.86 -11.33
N ILE A 309 -28.57 5.93 -10.70
CA ILE A 309 -27.14 6.15 -10.47
C ILE A 309 -26.67 5.27 -9.31
N ALA A 310 -27.46 5.20 -8.25
CA ALA A 310 -27.20 4.33 -7.10
C ALA A 310 -28.42 3.49 -6.76
N THR A 311 -28.17 2.34 -6.15
CA THR A 311 -29.19 1.48 -5.55
C THR A 311 -28.97 1.36 -4.04
N GLY A 312 -30.04 0.99 -3.34
CA GLY A 312 -29.94 0.56 -1.94
C GLY A 312 -29.41 -0.87 -1.83
N TYR A 313 -29.34 -1.36 -0.60
CA TYR A 313 -28.94 -2.72 -0.28
C TYR A 313 -30.15 -3.66 -0.28
N SER A 314 -29.88 -4.97 -0.33
CA SER A 314 -30.91 -6.03 -0.33
C SER A 314 -31.76 -6.05 0.94
N ASP A 315 -31.28 -5.46 2.02
CA ASP A 315 -31.98 -5.29 3.31
C ASP A 315 -32.91 -4.06 3.34
N GLN A 316 -33.20 -3.45 2.17
CA GLN A 316 -34.00 -2.23 2.01
C GLN A 316 -33.44 -1.02 2.77
N THR A 317 -32.11 -0.96 2.95
CA THR A 317 -31.44 0.23 3.49
C THR A 317 -30.66 0.97 2.42
N PHE A 318 -30.43 2.26 2.60
CA PHE A 318 -29.51 3.05 1.77
C PHE A 318 -28.12 3.15 2.39
N LYS A 319 -27.98 3.00 3.71
CA LYS A 319 -26.75 3.16 4.50
C LYS A 319 -26.12 4.54 4.29
N ALA A 320 -26.91 5.60 4.48
CA ALA A 320 -26.55 6.99 4.21
C ALA A 320 -25.19 7.41 4.83
N SER A 321 -24.92 6.99 6.07
CA SER A 321 -23.69 7.31 6.81
C SER A 321 -22.50 6.38 6.50
N LYS A 322 -22.69 5.34 5.69
CA LYS A 322 -21.59 4.42 5.34
C LYS A 322 -20.59 5.13 4.44
N GLN A 323 -19.30 4.95 4.73
CA GLN A 323 -18.21 5.40 3.87
C GLN A 323 -18.25 4.66 2.53
N THR A 324 -18.10 5.42 1.45
CA THR A 324 -18.20 4.90 0.07
C THR A 324 -16.89 4.27 -0.34
N SER A 325 -16.94 3.07 -0.94
CA SER A 325 -15.74 2.44 -1.49
C SER A 325 -15.37 3.03 -2.86
N ARG A 326 -14.12 2.82 -3.29
CA ARG A 326 -13.66 3.19 -4.64
C ARG A 326 -14.49 2.52 -5.73
N ALA A 327 -14.89 1.26 -5.54
CA ALA A 327 -15.79 0.56 -6.46
C ALA A 327 -17.20 1.17 -6.50
N GLU A 328 -17.80 1.48 -5.34
CA GLU A 328 -19.11 2.13 -5.26
C GLU A 328 -19.09 3.49 -5.96
N PHE A 329 -18.10 4.32 -5.66
CA PHE A 329 -17.95 5.62 -6.31
C PHE A 329 -17.79 5.50 -7.83
N SER A 330 -16.94 4.57 -8.29
CA SER A 330 -16.70 4.37 -9.73
C SER A 330 -17.96 3.88 -10.44
N GLN A 331 -18.74 2.99 -9.82
CA GLN A 331 -20.01 2.56 -10.38
C GLN A 331 -21.00 3.73 -10.48
N PHE A 332 -21.11 4.56 -9.44
CA PHE A 332 -22.01 5.72 -9.47
C PHE A 332 -21.58 6.71 -10.55
N LEU A 333 -20.28 7.03 -10.63
CA LEU A 333 -19.74 7.92 -11.66
C LEU A 333 -20.00 7.37 -13.06
N TYR A 334 -19.75 6.08 -13.27
CA TYR A 334 -20.04 5.42 -14.53
C TYR A 334 -21.51 5.52 -14.89
N ASN A 335 -22.43 5.23 -13.97
CA ASN A 335 -23.87 5.32 -14.22
C ASN A 335 -24.30 6.77 -14.53
N ALA A 336 -23.78 7.74 -13.78
CA ALA A 336 -24.12 9.16 -13.94
C ALA A 336 -23.68 9.72 -15.29
N LEU A 337 -22.52 9.28 -15.81
CA LEU A 337 -22.03 9.67 -17.14
C LEU A 337 -22.84 9.08 -18.30
N GLN A 338 -23.79 8.17 -18.03
CA GLN A 338 -24.67 7.57 -19.05
C GLN A 338 -26.08 8.17 -19.05
N LYS A 339 -26.36 9.18 -18.21
CA LYS A 339 -27.67 9.84 -18.11
C LYS A 339 -27.65 11.21 -18.77
#